data_AF-A0A1X7SR26-F1
#
_entry.id   AF-A0A1X7SR26-F1
#
_cell.length_a   1.000
_cell.length_b   1.000
_cell.length_c   1.000
_cell.angle_alpha   90.00
_cell.angle_beta   90.00
_cell.angle_gamma   90.00
#
_symmetry.space_group_name_H-M   'P 1'
#
loop_
_entity.id
_entity.type
_entity.pdbx_description
1 polymer ?
#
loop_
_entity_poly.entity_id
_entity_poly.type
_entity_poly.pdbx_seq_one_letter_code
_entity_poly.pdbx_strand_id
1 'polypeptide(L)'
;MFLLNIVLCLLVPGVIGSLQALEAMKIITDIGDPMISKLLLFDGFSGTFRHIKLRERNPECSICGDDPTIKELIDYEQFCGSKPNDKERQKELLTENQRISCADYKALLDEGVPHLLLDVREPVEYDICHLPHSHNIPLSQLQKSKDILSLLNTPLSDDNKRGTGCIICLLS
;
A
#
# COMPACT_ATOMS: atom_id res chain seq x y z
N MET A 1 -0.12 -9.54 -18.61
CA MET A 1 -1.33 -8.78 -18.23
C MET A 1 -1.23 -8.21 -16.81
N PHE A 2 -0.78 -8.99 -15.82
CA PHE A 2 -0.59 -8.54 -14.43
C PHE A 2 0.37 -7.33 -14.26
N LEU A 3 1.56 -7.37 -14.87
CA LEU A 3 2.48 -6.23 -14.83
C LEU A 3 1.90 -4.96 -15.48
N LEU A 4 1.09 -5.10 -16.52
CA LEU A 4 0.51 -3.95 -17.21
C LEU A 4 -0.52 -3.22 -16.33
N ASN A 5 -1.33 -3.98 -15.58
CA ASN A 5 -2.30 -3.41 -14.64
C ASN A 5 -1.62 -2.75 -13.42
N ILE A 6 -0.51 -3.32 -12.93
CA ILE A 6 0.26 -2.72 -11.82
C ILE A 6 0.92 -1.42 -12.26
N VAL A 7 1.55 -1.40 -13.45
CA VAL A 7 2.18 -0.18 -13.99
C VAL A 7 1.14 0.92 -14.19
N LEU A 8 -0.04 0.60 -14.71
CA LEU A 8 -1.10 1.59 -14.90
C LEU A 8 -1.57 2.20 -13.55
N CYS A 9 -1.60 1.41 -12.48
CA CYS A 9 -2.01 1.86 -11.15
C CYS A 9 -1.05 2.92 -10.56
N LEU A 10 0.24 2.85 -10.88
CA LEU A 10 1.25 3.82 -10.40
C LEU A 10 1.24 5.14 -11.20
N LEU A 11 0.78 5.11 -12.45
CA LEU A 11 0.78 6.30 -13.32
C LEU A 11 -0.30 7.31 -12.92
N VAL A 12 -1.48 6.84 -12.52
CA VAL A 12 -2.59 7.71 -12.09
C VAL A 12 -2.20 8.64 -10.92
N PRO A 13 -1.66 8.16 -9.79
CA PRO A 13 -1.23 9.05 -8.71
C PRO A 13 -0.07 9.96 -9.12
N GLY A 14 0.82 9.50 -10.03
CA GLY A 14 1.90 10.34 -10.57
C GLY A 14 1.39 11.55 -11.38
N VAL A 15 0.37 11.34 -12.21
CA VAL A 15 -0.30 12.42 -12.97
C VAL A 15 -0.98 13.39 -12.01
N ILE A 16 -1.74 12.88 -11.03
CA ILE A 16 -2.42 13.73 -10.04
C ILE A 16 -1.41 14.54 -9.20
N GLY A 17 -0.31 13.93 -8.77
CA GLY A 17 0.75 14.62 -8.02
C GLY A 17 1.41 15.76 -8.81
N SER A 18 1.63 15.55 -10.11
CA SER A 18 2.16 16.59 -11.01
C SER A 18 1.19 17.76 -11.17
N LEU A 19 -0.11 17.47 -11.28
CA LEU A 19 -1.16 18.50 -11.33
C LEU A 19 -1.25 19.28 -10.01
N GLN A 20 -1.14 18.61 -8.86
CA GLN A 20 -1.11 19.27 -7.55
C GLN A 20 0.09 20.22 -7.42
N ALA A 21 1.28 19.80 -7.86
CA ALA A 21 2.46 20.65 -7.86
C ALA A 21 2.29 21.89 -8.76
N LEU A 22 1.65 21.73 -9.92
CA LEU A 22 1.34 22.84 -10.82
C LEU A 22 0.37 23.84 -10.18
N GLU A 23 -0.68 23.38 -9.50
CA GLU A 23 -1.60 24.27 -8.79
C GLU A 23 -0.91 25.01 -7.64
N ALA A 24 -0.04 24.32 -6.90
CA ALA A 24 0.75 24.95 -5.85
C ALA A 24 1.64 26.07 -6.41
N MET A 25 2.30 25.85 -7.55
CA MET A 25 3.09 26.89 -8.21
C MET A 25 2.23 28.09 -8.65
N LYS A 26 1.06 27.85 -9.23
CA LYS A 26 0.14 28.95 -9.62
C LYS A 26 -0.28 29.81 -8.43
N ILE A 27 -0.61 29.17 -7.30
CA ILE A 27 -0.97 29.87 -6.06
C ILE A 27 0.21 30.66 -5.50
N ILE A 28 1.40 30.07 -5.44
CA ILE A 28 2.60 30.72 -4.87
C ILE A 28 3.05 31.92 -5.72
N THR A 29 2.99 31.77 -7.05
CA THR A 29 3.47 32.80 -7.99
C THR A 29 2.42 33.86 -8.31
N ASP A 30 1.15 33.63 -7.92
CA ASP A 30 0.00 34.45 -8.30
C ASP A 30 -0.16 34.59 -9.83
N ILE A 31 0.18 33.52 -10.57
CA ILE A 31 0.14 33.47 -12.03
C ILE A 31 -0.97 32.52 -12.51
N GLY A 32 -1.76 32.99 -13.47
CA GLY A 32 -2.80 32.22 -14.15
C GLY A 32 -4.11 32.13 -13.35
N ASP A 33 -4.92 31.12 -13.66
CA ASP A 33 -6.17 30.81 -12.94
C ASP A 33 -5.99 29.49 -12.15
N PRO A 34 -5.79 29.54 -10.83
CA PRO A 34 -5.78 28.37 -9.97
C PRO A 34 -7.14 27.64 -9.99
N MET A 35 -7.13 26.32 -9.85
CA MET A 35 -8.34 25.50 -9.79
C MET A 35 -9.05 25.56 -8.43
N ILE A 36 -9.29 26.77 -7.92
CA ILE A 36 -9.99 27.00 -6.65
C ILE A 36 -11.48 26.66 -6.81
N SER A 37 -12.05 26.00 -5.80
CA SER A 37 -13.46 25.59 -5.78
C SER A 37 -13.88 24.68 -6.93
N LYS A 38 -12.94 23.92 -7.51
CA LYS A 38 -13.17 22.94 -8.57
C LYS A 38 -12.63 21.57 -8.11
N LEU A 39 -13.42 20.52 -8.27
CA LEU A 39 -12.99 19.13 -8.14
C LEU A 39 -12.62 18.60 -9.52
N LEU A 40 -11.36 18.24 -9.71
CA LEU A 40 -10.90 17.57 -10.91
C LEU A 40 -11.09 16.06 -10.78
N LEU A 41 -11.79 15.46 -11.74
CA LEU A 41 -11.87 14.02 -11.92
C LEU A 41 -11.04 13.63 -13.13
N PHE A 42 -10.15 12.67 -12.93
CA PHE A 42 -9.34 12.07 -13.99
C PHE A 42 -9.71 10.60 -14.15
N ASP A 43 -10.12 10.23 -15.35
CA ASP A 43 -10.35 8.84 -15.74
C ASP A 43 -9.12 8.35 -16.51
N GLY A 44 -8.30 7.52 -15.86
CA GLY A 44 -7.08 6.96 -16.44
C GLY A 44 -7.31 5.95 -17.56
N PHE A 45 -8.51 5.39 -17.69
CA PHE A 45 -8.84 4.45 -18.77
C PHE A 45 -9.26 5.18 -20.05
N SER A 46 -10.17 6.16 -19.91
CA SER A 46 -10.61 6.97 -21.06
C SER A 46 -9.70 8.16 -21.37
N GLY A 47 -8.78 8.51 -20.47
CA GLY A 47 -7.89 9.67 -20.58
C GLY A 47 -8.61 11.01 -20.47
N THR A 48 -9.80 11.03 -19.85
CA THR A 48 -10.65 12.23 -19.80
C THR A 48 -10.51 12.99 -18.48
N PHE A 49 -10.63 14.32 -18.57
CA PHE A 49 -10.67 15.23 -17.43
C PHE A 49 -12.05 15.86 -17.32
N ARG A 50 -12.63 15.84 -16.11
CA ARG A 50 -13.90 16.51 -15.81
C ARG A 50 -13.71 17.44 -14.63
N HIS A 51 -14.28 18.64 -14.71
CA HIS A 51 -14.26 19.61 -13.63
C HIS A 51 -15.66 19.75 -13.07
N ILE A 52 -15.80 19.54 -11.76
CA ILE A 52 -17.05 19.75 -11.04
C ILE A 52 -16.86 20.98 -10.16
N LYS A 53 -17.71 21.98 -10.32
CA LYS A 53 -17.71 23.15 -9.44
C LYS A 53 -18.17 22.71 -8.04
N LEU A 54 -17.35 22.97 -7.02
CA LEU A 54 -17.73 22.72 -5.64
C LEU A 54 -18.78 23.75 -5.21
N ARG A 55 -19.70 23.30 -4.36
CA ARG A 55 -20.64 24.19 -3.67
C ARG A 55 -19.86 25.18 -2.80
N GLU A 56 -20.46 26.33 -2.58
CA GLU A 56 -19.92 27.29 -1.62
C GLU A 56 -19.90 26.71 -0.20
N ARG A 57 -19.09 27.34 0.65
CA ARG A 57 -18.97 27.02 2.07
C ARG A 57 -20.37 26.92 2.68
N ASN A 58 -20.64 25.82 3.38
CA ASN A 58 -21.87 25.64 4.12
C ASN A 58 -21.77 26.35 5.48
N PRO A 59 -22.65 27.33 5.80
CA PRO A 59 -22.66 28.01 7.11
C PRO A 59 -22.82 27.03 8.28
N GLU A 60 -23.53 25.93 8.08
CA GLU A 60 -23.79 24.88 9.08
C GLU A 60 -22.70 23.78 9.10
N CYS A 61 -21.52 24.01 8.50
CA CYS A 61 -20.45 23.00 8.49
C CYS A 61 -19.78 22.90 9.87
N SER A 62 -19.66 21.68 10.39
CA SER A 62 -18.99 21.42 11.68
C SER A 62 -17.51 21.82 11.74
N ILE A 63 -16.83 21.98 10.59
CA ILE A 63 -15.40 22.32 10.50
C ILE A 63 -15.19 23.79 10.14
N CYS A 64 -15.83 24.24 9.07
CA CYS A 64 -15.59 25.59 8.54
C CYS A 64 -16.82 26.48 8.62
N GLY A 65 -17.93 26.07 9.23
CA GLY A 65 -19.17 26.86 9.37
C GLY A 65 -19.02 28.08 10.27
N ASP A 66 -20.10 28.83 10.47
CA ASP A 66 -20.08 30.07 11.27
C ASP A 66 -19.94 29.79 12.77
N ASP A 67 -20.40 28.62 13.23
CA ASP A 67 -20.15 28.07 14.57
C ASP A 67 -19.53 26.65 14.46
N PRO A 68 -18.20 26.55 14.29
CA PRO A 68 -17.54 25.25 14.11
C PRO A 68 -17.53 24.45 15.41
N THR A 69 -18.04 23.23 15.36
CA THR A 69 -18.10 22.30 16.51
C THR A 69 -16.83 21.45 16.62
N ILE A 70 -16.12 21.20 15.53
CA ILE A 70 -14.86 20.46 15.50
C ILE A 70 -13.70 21.46 15.56
N LYS A 71 -13.12 21.62 16.76
CA LYS A 71 -12.06 22.61 17.02
C LYS A 71 -10.68 21.99 17.22
N GLU A 72 -10.62 20.69 17.41
CA GLU A 72 -9.39 19.94 17.63
C GLU A 72 -9.36 18.69 16.76
N LEU A 73 -8.14 18.22 16.50
CA LEU A 73 -7.93 16.98 15.78
C LEU A 73 -8.37 15.82 16.67
N ILE A 74 -9.12 14.87 16.10
CA ILE A 74 -9.40 13.60 16.77
C ILE A 74 -8.07 12.87 16.96
N ASP A 75 -7.92 12.19 18.10
CA ASP A 75 -6.80 11.27 18.30
C ASP A 75 -6.90 10.13 17.29
N TYR A 76 -6.09 10.23 16.24
CA TYR A 76 -6.06 9.30 15.13
C TYR A 76 -5.62 7.89 15.59
N GLU A 77 -4.83 7.78 16.67
CA GLU A 77 -4.43 6.49 17.24
C GLU A 77 -5.65 5.78 17.82
N GLN A 78 -6.50 6.53 18.54
CA GLN A 78 -7.71 6.02 19.15
C GLN A 78 -8.80 5.73 18.13
N PHE A 79 -8.90 6.53 17.06
CA PHE A 79 -9.91 6.36 16.00
C PHE A 79 -9.55 5.23 15.01
N CYS A 80 -8.30 5.16 14.55
CA CYS A 80 -7.84 4.13 13.61
C CYS A 80 -7.41 2.83 14.29
N GLY A 81 -7.30 2.80 15.62
CA GLY A 81 -6.82 1.65 16.38
C GLY A 81 -5.36 1.26 16.09
N SER A 82 -4.60 2.17 15.47
CA SER A 82 -3.23 1.94 14.99
C SER A 82 -2.41 3.19 15.26
N LYS A 83 -1.24 3.05 15.90
CA LYS A 83 -0.32 4.17 16.11
C LYS A 83 0.29 4.62 14.76
N PRO A 84 0.53 5.92 14.52
CA PRO A 84 1.42 6.37 13.47
C PRO A 84 2.81 5.78 13.74
N ASN A 85 3.19 4.81 12.90
CA ASN A 85 4.49 4.12 12.99
C ASN A 85 5.68 5.03 12.63
N ASP A 86 5.42 6.31 12.36
CA ASP A 86 6.41 7.33 11.97
C ASP A 86 7.44 7.59 13.09
N LYS A 87 7.13 7.21 14.35
CA LYS A 87 8.00 7.41 15.53
C LYS A 87 8.65 6.15 16.12
N GLU A 88 8.52 4.97 15.51
CA GLU A 88 9.23 3.77 15.99
C GLU A 88 10.54 3.53 15.22
N ARG A 89 11.60 4.19 15.69
CA ARG A 89 12.97 4.09 15.14
C ARG A 89 13.80 2.95 15.75
N GLN A 90 13.15 1.84 16.11
CA GLN A 90 13.82 0.57 16.44
C GLN A 90 13.03 -0.61 15.87
N LYS A 91 12.85 -0.65 14.55
CA LYS A 91 12.70 -1.95 13.88
C LYS A 91 14.11 -2.55 13.84
N GLU A 92 14.28 -3.74 14.43
CA GLU A 92 15.43 -4.60 14.11
C GLU A 92 15.33 -4.93 12.62
N LEU A 93 15.93 -4.06 11.81
CA LEU A 93 15.94 -4.23 10.37
C LEU A 93 16.72 -5.51 10.07
N LEU A 94 16.15 -6.37 9.23
CA LEU A 94 16.82 -7.56 8.72
C LEU A 94 18.20 -7.15 8.17
N THR A 95 19.23 -7.91 8.50
CA THR A 95 20.57 -7.72 7.93
C THR A 95 20.57 -8.07 6.44
N GLU A 96 21.58 -7.64 5.67
CA GLU A 96 21.70 -7.95 4.24
C GLU A 96 21.54 -9.46 3.94
N ASN A 97 22.11 -10.32 4.79
CA ASN A 97 22.03 -11.77 4.64
C ASN A 97 20.64 -12.37 4.94
N GLN A 98 19.72 -11.56 5.45
CA GLN A 98 18.33 -11.92 5.75
C GLN A 98 17.36 -11.26 4.77
N ARG A 99 17.86 -10.66 3.69
CA ARG A 99 17.08 -10.03 2.64
C ARG A 99 17.41 -10.68 1.30
N ILE A 100 16.47 -10.56 0.37
CA ILE A 100 16.67 -10.97 -1.00
C ILE A 100 16.04 -9.91 -1.91
N SER A 101 16.74 -9.53 -2.99
CA SER A 101 16.19 -8.61 -3.97
C SER A 101 15.20 -9.33 -4.88
N CYS A 102 14.31 -8.58 -5.55
CA CYS A 102 13.39 -9.17 -6.52
C CYS A 102 14.12 -9.87 -7.68
N ALA A 103 15.29 -9.36 -8.07
CA ALA A 103 16.10 -9.94 -9.14
C ALA A 103 16.72 -11.28 -8.71
N ASP A 104 17.27 -11.34 -7.49
CA ASP A 104 17.88 -12.56 -6.95
C ASP A 104 16.81 -13.62 -6.67
N TYR A 105 15.64 -13.20 -6.17
CA TYR A 105 14.50 -14.09 -5.96
C TYR A 105 14.01 -14.71 -7.27
N LYS A 106 13.98 -13.90 -8.35
CA LYS A 106 13.64 -14.41 -9.68
C LYS A 106 14.66 -15.44 -10.17
N ALA A 107 15.95 -15.23 -9.92
CA ALA A 107 17.00 -16.21 -10.25
C ALA A 107 16.81 -17.53 -9.48
N LEU A 108 16.51 -17.47 -8.17
CA LEU A 108 16.23 -18.67 -7.37
C LEU A 108 15.01 -19.45 -7.88
N LEU A 109 13.97 -18.74 -8.33
CA LEU A 109 12.79 -19.35 -8.96
C LEU A 109 13.16 -20.05 -10.27
N ASP A 110 14.00 -19.41 -11.10
CA ASP A 110 14.43 -19.96 -12.38
C ASP A 110 15.38 -21.18 -12.21
N GLU A 111 16.17 -21.19 -11.14
CA GLU A 111 17.01 -22.32 -10.74
C GLU A 111 16.22 -23.48 -10.09
N GLY A 112 14.95 -23.26 -9.75
CA GLY A 112 14.10 -24.28 -9.11
C GLY A 112 14.53 -24.62 -7.68
N VAL A 113 15.15 -23.68 -6.97
CA VAL A 113 15.59 -23.89 -5.58
C VAL A 113 14.35 -24.08 -4.69
N PRO A 114 14.27 -25.17 -3.91
CA PRO A 114 13.11 -25.41 -3.05
C PRO A 114 13.07 -24.41 -1.89
N HIS A 115 11.98 -23.65 -1.81
CA HIS A 115 11.74 -22.65 -0.77
C HIS A 115 10.23 -22.46 -0.54
N LEU A 116 9.87 -21.84 0.58
CA LEU A 116 8.50 -21.45 0.89
C LEU A 116 8.37 -19.93 0.76
N LEU A 117 7.43 -19.47 -0.09
CA LEU A 117 7.10 -18.05 -0.22
C LEU A 117 5.84 -17.75 0.60
N LEU A 118 5.98 -16.90 1.61
CA LEU A 118 4.88 -16.42 2.45
C LEU A 118 4.55 -14.96 2.10
N ASP A 119 3.29 -14.71 1.79
CA ASP A 119 2.75 -13.37 1.59
C ASP A 119 2.03 -12.94 2.87
N VAL A 120 2.59 -11.93 3.55
CA VAL A 120 2.09 -11.51 4.87
C VAL A 120 1.12 -10.33 4.82
N ARG A 121 0.68 -9.96 3.61
CA ARG A 121 -0.34 -8.92 3.40
C ARG A 121 -1.71 -9.39 3.89
N GLU A 122 -2.62 -8.45 4.10
CA GLU A 122 -4.00 -8.80 4.45
C GLU A 122 -4.71 -9.47 3.26
N PRO A 123 -5.71 -10.34 3.49
CA PRO A 123 -6.31 -11.14 2.42
C PRO A 123 -6.84 -10.32 1.25
N VAL A 124 -7.40 -9.15 1.53
CA VAL A 124 -7.91 -8.23 0.49
C VAL A 124 -6.80 -7.74 -0.46
N GLU A 125 -5.59 -7.50 0.03
CA GLU A 125 -4.45 -7.07 -0.79
C GLU A 125 -3.89 -8.24 -1.61
N TYR A 126 -3.90 -9.44 -1.02
CA TYR A 126 -3.50 -10.69 -1.66
C TYR A 126 -4.43 -11.07 -2.83
N ASP A 127 -5.73 -10.89 -2.64
CA ASP A 127 -6.76 -11.19 -3.66
C ASP A 127 -6.67 -10.24 -4.87
N ILE A 128 -6.17 -9.01 -4.69
CA ILE A 128 -5.92 -8.08 -5.80
C ILE A 128 -4.82 -8.62 -6.72
N CYS A 129 -3.70 -9.04 -6.13
CA CYS A 129 -2.57 -9.58 -6.87
C CYS A 129 -1.63 -10.36 -5.94
N HIS A 130 -1.13 -11.52 -6.39
CA HIS A 130 -0.11 -12.29 -5.66
C HIS A 130 0.75 -13.13 -6.63
N LEU A 131 1.85 -13.69 -6.11
CA LEU A 131 2.71 -14.58 -6.88
C LEU A 131 2.10 -16.00 -6.92
N PRO A 132 2.12 -16.73 -8.05
CA PRO A 132 1.41 -18.01 -8.17
C PRO A 132 1.78 -19.09 -7.15
N HIS A 133 2.96 -18.99 -6.53
CA HIS A 133 3.49 -19.95 -5.55
C HIS A 133 3.56 -19.38 -4.13
N SER A 134 2.97 -18.21 -3.88
CA SER A 134 2.90 -17.65 -2.53
C SER A 134 1.76 -18.27 -1.72
N HIS A 135 1.96 -18.39 -0.41
CA HIS A 135 0.90 -18.70 0.54
C HIS A 135 0.58 -17.46 1.37
N ASN A 136 -0.69 -17.06 1.44
CA ASN A 136 -1.09 -15.92 2.27
C ASN A 136 -1.20 -16.33 3.74
N ILE A 137 -0.39 -15.71 4.59
CA ILE A 137 -0.53 -15.77 6.05
C ILE A 137 -0.37 -14.35 6.57
N PRO A 138 -1.47 -13.62 6.83
CA PRO A 138 -1.41 -12.22 7.23
C PRO A 138 -0.52 -11.98 8.45
N LEU A 139 0.22 -10.88 8.44
CA LEU A 139 1.12 -10.51 9.53
C LEU A 139 0.39 -10.45 10.88
N SER A 140 -0.86 -10.00 10.87
CA SER A 140 -1.75 -9.93 12.03
C SER A 140 -2.04 -11.30 12.67
N GLN A 141 -1.98 -12.39 11.88
CA GLN A 141 -2.11 -13.77 12.36
C GLN A 141 -0.76 -14.32 12.84
N LEU A 142 0.33 -14.04 12.11
CA LEU A 142 1.70 -14.45 12.48
C LEU A 142 2.14 -13.84 13.82
N GLN A 143 1.74 -12.61 14.12
CA GLN A 143 2.05 -11.99 15.41
C GLN A 143 1.33 -12.65 16.60
N LYS A 144 0.20 -13.34 16.35
CA LYS A 144 -0.61 -13.99 17.39
C LYS A 144 -0.21 -15.45 17.64
N SER A 145 0.26 -16.15 16.62
CA SER A 145 0.69 -17.55 16.72
C SER A 145 2.19 -17.69 16.50
N LYS A 146 2.89 -18.30 17.46
CA LYS A 146 4.31 -18.64 17.30
C LYS A 146 4.55 -19.87 16.42
N ASP A 147 3.49 -20.61 16.11
CA ASP A 147 3.58 -21.84 15.32
C ASP A 147 3.11 -21.59 13.88
N ILE A 148 4.05 -21.25 13.01
CA ILE A 148 3.82 -20.97 11.59
C ILE A 148 3.40 -22.25 10.85
N LEU A 149 3.91 -23.40 11.28
CA LEU A 149 3.62 -24.69 10.64
C LEU A 149 2.16 -25.11 10.84
N SER A 150 1.56 -24.73 11.97
CA SER A 150 0.14 -24.97 12.24
C SER A 150 -0.82 -24.16 11.34
N LEU A 151 -0.33 -23.06 10.76
CA LEU A 151 -1.09 -22.18 9.87
C LEU A 151 -1.01 -22.59 8.40
N LEU A 152 -0.09 -23.50 8.05
CA LEU A 152 0.04 -24.05 6.70
C LEU A 152 -0.95 -25.22 6.53
N ASN A 153 -2.11 -24.95 5.92
CA ASN A 153 -3.12 -25.98 5.58
C ASN A 153 -2.72 -26.95 4.46
N THR A 154 -1.44 -26.95 4.05
CA THR A 154 -0.91 -27.76 2.97
C THR A 154 0.15 -28.71 3.49
N PRO A 155 0.06 -30.03 3.21
CA PRO A 155 1.15 -30.94 3.52
C PRO A 155 2.39 -30.47 2.76
N LEU A 156 3.46 -30.14 3.49
CA LEU A 156 4.78 -30.01 2.89
C LEU A 156 5.07 -31.36 2.22
N SER A 157 5.20 -31.35 0.89
CA SER A 157 5.41 -32.57 0.11
C SER A 157 6.53 -33.39 0.74
N ASP A 158 6.17 -34.60 1.15
CA ASP A 158 7.03 -35.56 1.82
C ASP A 158 8.00 -36.17 0.79
N ASP A 159 8.97 -35.37 0.34
CA ASP A 159 10.05 -35.81 -0.54
C ASP A 159 11.38 -35.65 0.19
N ASN A 160 11.59 -36.47 1.22
CA ASN A 160 12.84 -37.09 1.67
C ASN A 160 14.18 -36.31 1.53
N LYS A 161 14.12 -34.98 1.59
CA LYS A 161 15.25 -34.07 1.67
C LYS A 161 14.91 -33.13 2.80
N ARG A 162 15.45 -33.42 3.98
CA ARG A 162 15.67 -32.43 5.04
C ARG A 162 16.67 -31.39 4.50
N GLY A 163 16.27 -30.64 3.50
CA GLY A 163 16.93 -29.44 3.04
C GLY A 163 16.50 -28.32 3.97
N THR A 164 17.44 -27.49 4.38
CA THR A 164 17.22 -26.19 5.00
C THR A 164 16.36 -25.34 4.05
N GLY A 165 15.04 -25.52 4.06
CA GLY A 165 14.12 -24.72 3.26
C GLY A 165 14.12 -23.29 3.79
N CYS A 166 14.43 -22.33 2.92
CA CYS A 166 14.37 -20.92 3.28
C CYS A 166 12.90 -20.45 3.24
N ILE A 167 12.47 -19.69 4.25
CA ILE A 167 11.18 -18.99 4.25
C ILE A 167 11.45 -17.58 3.74
N ILE A 168 10.79 -17.21 2.65
CA ILE A 168 10.89 -15.87 2.08
C ILE A 168 9.56 -15.17 2.34
N CYS A 169 9.59 -14.08 3.10
CA CYS A 169 8.41 -13.28 3.40
C CYS A 169 8.32 -12.08 2.45
N LEU A 170 7.20 -11.95 1.75
CA LEU A 170 6.89 -10.80 0.92
C LEU A 170 6.20 -9.74 1.78
N LEU A 171 6.87 -8.62 2.00
CA LEU A 171 6.32 -7.42 2.62
C LEU A 171 6.22 -6.34 1.54
N SER A 172 5.08 -5.65 1.47
CA SER A 172 4.91 -4.43 0.67
C SER A 172 5.90 -3.34 1.10
#